data_AF-A0A5C5WJU0-F1
#
_entry.id   AF-A0A5C5WJU0-F1
#
_cell.length_a   1.000
_cell.length_b   1.000
_cell.length_c   1.000
_cell.angle_alpha   90.00
_cell.angle_beta   90.00
_cell.angle_gamma   90.00
#
_symmetry.space_group_name_H-M   'P 1'
#
loop_
_entity.id
_entity.type
_entity.pdbx_description
1 polymer ?
#
loop_
_entity_poly.entity_id
_entity_poly.type
_entity_poly.pdbx_seq_one_letter_code
_entity_poly.pdbx_strand_id
1 'polypeptide(L)'
;MNVSLVLLAHPRSGSTAIRDIFDLHPRLSVLNEPFNPTRGSDGWGYDFLADLNAGQQLPDILQDLKETSNGVKHLLGQLTLKQDLEVFAFFPTKFFMVRRNQLQAVASSLIAEQTLQWHRRGAPRMQDQPLEPLDLNRIAEYLDTQGTAIAQTNAFLAQHETGHQCRRIVYEDLFGENVSISQRLEITLELVRSVVGNDLSNAYIEKVAAKLDHDSNKVNSTETYRLLPNLAEINRLFGAGQFGAPLE
;
A
#
# COMPACT_ATOMS: atom_id res chain seq x y z
N MET A 1 -15.82 -21.14 5.42
CA MET A 1 -15.43 -19.90 6.15
C MET A 1 -15.77 -18.71 5.27
N ASN A 2 -16.40 -17.68 5.84
CA ASN A 2 -16.60 -16.41 5.15
C ASN A 2 -15.23 -15.73 5.07
N VAL A 3 -14.62 -15.74 3.89
CA VAL A 3 -13.28 -15.16 3.69
C VAL A 3 -13.44 -13.66 3.71
N SER A 4 -12.68 -12.95 4.54
CA SER A 4 -12.73 -11.48 4.58
C SER A 4 -11.39 -10.90 5.03
N LEU A 5 -10.87 -9.88 4.34
CA LEU A 5 -9.57 -9.28 4.64
C LEU A 5 -9.54 -7.75 4.54
N VAL A 6 -8.63 -7.13 5.29
CA VAL A 6 -8.18 -5.75 5.07
C VAL A 6 -6.67 -5.70 4.89
N LEU A 7 -6.22 -4.97 3.88
CA LEU A 7 -4.84 -4.56 3.69
C LEU A 7 -4.74 -3.06 3.97
N LEU A 8 -4.41 -2.71 5.21
CA LEU A 8 -4.10 -1.33 5.60
C LEU A 8 -2.64 -1.03 5.25
N ALA A 9 -2.37 0.14 4.68
CA ALA A 9 -1.01 0.53 4.36
C ALA A 9 -0.85 2.05 4.35
N HIS A 10 0.38 2.55 4.42
CA HIS A 10 0.66 3.94 4.03
C HIS A 10 0.90 4.03 2.50
N PRO A 11 0.78 5.23 1.89
CA PRO A 11 1.08 5.42 0.47
C PRO A 11 2.49 4.93 0.09
N ARG A 12 2.63 4.40 -1.14
CA ARG A 12 3.91 3.95 -1.73
C ARG A 12 4.67 2.87 -0.94
N SER A 13 3.91 2.06 -0.20
CA SER A 13 4.37 0.86 0.52
C SER A 13 4.37 -0.42 -0.33
N GLY A 14 3.87 -0.39 -1.57
CA GLY A 14 3.70 -1.58 -2.42
C GLY A 14 2.37 -2.31 -2.24
N SER A 15 1.44 -1.77 -1.45
CA SER A 15 0.14 -2.40 -1.15
C SER A 15 -0.71 -2.71 -2.37
N THR A 16 -0.62 -1.94 -3.46
CA THR A 16 -1.33 -2.24 -4.72
C THR A 16 -0.90 -3.59 -5.30
N ALA A 17 0.40 -3.91 -5.30
CA ALA A 17 0.88 -5.19 -5.84
C ALA A 17 0.32 -6.38 -5.04
N ILE A 18 0.30 -6.25 -3.71
CA ILE A 18 -0.27 -7.27 -2.82
C ILE A 18 -1.79 -7.40 -3.00
N ARG A 19 -2.49 -6.26 -3.11
CA ARG A 19 -3.93 -6.23 -3.43
C ARG A 19 -4.20 -6.99 -4.73
N ASP A 20 -3.49 -6.65 -5.80
CA ASP A 20 -3.69 -7.25 -7.11
C ASP A 20 -3.42 -8.77 -7.07
N ILE A 21 -2.47 -9.23 -6.26
CA ILE A 21 -2.20 -10.66 -6.04
C ILE A 21 -3.34 -11.36 -5.29
N PHE A 22 -3.90 -10.74 -4.25
CA PHE A 22 -5.08 -11.28 -3.58
C PHE A 22 -6.26 -11.36 -4.55
N ASP A 23 -6.49 -10.32 -5.36
CA ASP A 23 -7.58 -10.21 -6.33
C ASP A 23 -7.48 -11.22 -7.50
N LEU A 24 -6.29 -11.81 -7.74
CA LEU A 24 -6.13 -12.90 -8.71
C LEU A 24 -6.81 -14.21 -8.26
N HIS A 25 -7.13 -14.36 -6.97
CA HIS A 25 -7.66 -15.61 -6.42
C HIS A 25 -9.19 -15.67 -6.61
N PRO A 26 -9.77 -16.75 -7.15
CA PRO A 26 -11.21 -16.79 -7.50
C PRO A 26 -12.18 -16.67 -6.33
N ARG A 27 -11.69 -16.84 -5.09
CA ARG A 27 -12.48 -16.66 -3.85
C ARG A 27 -12.34 -15.27 -3.24
N LEU A 28 -11.54 -14.39 -3.83
CA LEU A 28 -11.29 -13.05 -3.34
C LEU A 28 -11.78 -12.02 -4.36
N SER A 29 -12.41 -10.97 -3.86
CA SER A 29 -12.76 -9.75 -4.58
C SER A 29 -12.31 -8.61 -3.69
N VAL A 30 -11.18 -7.99 -4.03
CA VAL A 30 -10.52 -7.00 -3.17
C VAL A 30 -10.67 -5.61 -3.78
N LEU A 31 -11.50 -4.79 -3.14
CA LEU A 31 -11.69 -3.40 -3.54
C LEU A 31 -10.42 -2.58 -3.31
N ASN A 32 -10.19 -1.65 -4.22
CA ASN A 32 -9.00 -0.82 -4.22
C ASN A 32 -9.33 0.58 -3.71
N GLU A 33 -9.08 0.81 -2.43
CA GLU A 33 -9.20 2.12 -1.78
C GLU A 33 -10.60 2.76 -1.96
N PRO A 34 -11.66 2.12 -1.44
CA PRO A 34 -13.04 2.61 -1.58
C PRO A 34 -13.31 3.98 -0.96
N PHE A 35 -12.42 4.43 -0.07
CA PHE A 35 -12.48 5.75 0.57
C PHE A 35 -11.50 6.75 -0.05
N ASN A 36 -10.90 6.44 -1.21
CA ASN A 36 -10.00 7.38 -1.87
C ASN A 36 -10.79 8.52 -2.54
N PRO A 37 -10.58 9.79 -2.17
CA PRO A 37 -11.31 10.93 -2.73
C PRO A 37 -11.10 11.11 -4.24
N THR A 38 -10.01 10.57 -4.80
CA THR A 38 -9.69 10.67 -6.22
C THR A 38 -10.27 9.53 -7.07
N ARG A 39 -10.85 8.50 -6.45
CA ARG A 39 -11.35 7.28 -7.14
C ARG A 39 -12.87 7.21 -7.29
N GLY A 40 -13.64 8.13 -6.69
CA GLY A 40 -15.11 8.16 -6.82
C GLY A 40 -15.59 8.20 -8.28
N SER A 41 -14.72 8.58 -9.23
CA SER A 41 -14.97 8.64 -10.67
C SER A 41 -14.53 7.41 -11.48
N ASP A 42 -13.84 6.42 -10.89
CA ASP A 42 -13.21 5.30 -11.63
C ASP A 42 -14.19 4.21 -12.09
N GLY A 43 -15.51 4.42 -11.94
CA GLY A 43 -16.54 3.54 -12.51
C GLY A 43 -16.76 2.22 -11.74
N TRP A 44 -16.24 2.07 -10.53
CA TRP A 44 -16.52 0.93 -9.65
C TRP A 44 -17.89 1.01 -8.95
N GLY A 45 -18.63 2.10 -9.15
CA GLY A 45 -20.07 2.18 -8.82
C GLY A 45 -20.42 2.52 -7.38
N TYR A 46 -19.44 2.77 -6.50
CA TYR A 46 -19.67 3.09 -5.09
C TYR A 46 -18.74 4.22 -4.63
N ASP A 47 -19.32 5.31 -4.13
CA ASP A 47 -18.61 6.45 -3.53
C ASP A 47 -18.85 6.46 -2.01
N PHE A 48 -18.25 5.48 -1.33
CA PHE A 48 -18.38 5.31 0.12
C PHE A 48 -17.87 6.52 0.91
N LEU A 49 -17.01 7.35 0.30
CA LEU A 49 -16.58 8.61 0.89
C LEU A 49 -17.70 9.65 0.82
N ALA A 50 -18.43 9.74 -0.29
CA ALA A 50 -19.62 10.59 -0.38
C ALA A 50 -20.70 10.17 0.63
N ASP A 51 -20.93 8.86 0.82
CA ASP A 51 -21.89 8.36 1.81
C ASP A 51 -21.50 8.77 3.25
N LEU A 52 -20.21 8.64 3.59
CA LEU A 52 -19.69 9.11 4.87
C LEU A 52 -19.84 10.63 5.04
N ASN A 53 -19.57 11.39 3.98
CA ASN A 53 -19.74 12.86 3.97
C ASN A 53 -21.21 13.28 4.02
N ALA A 54 -22.13 12.44 3.54
CA ALA A 54 -23.58 12.61 3.66
C ALA A 54 -24.12 12.26 5.07
N GLY A 55 -23.24 11.81 5.97
CA GLY A 55 -23.56 11.55 7.38
C GLY A 55 -23.90 10.09 7.70
N GLN A 56 -23.78 9.16 6.74
CA GLN A 56 -23.90 7.74 7.03
C GLN A 56 -22.79 7.30 7.99
N GLN A 57 -23.10 6.36 8.89
CA GLN A 57 -22.14 5.87 9.86
C GLN A 57 -21.18 4.87 9.20
N LEU A 58 -19.90 4.97 9.53
CA LEU A 58 -18.86 4.09 8.98
C LEU A 58 -19.18 2.58 9.14
N PRO A 59 -19.72 2.08 10.28
CA PRO A 59 -20.10 0.68 10.41
C PRO A 59 -21.14 0.20 9.38
N ASP A 60 -22.10 1.04 9.01
CA ASP A 60 -23.13 0.71 8.02
C ASP A 60 -22.50 0.63 6.63
N ILE A 61 -21.68 1.62 6.28
CA ILE A 61 -20.91 1.64 5.02
C ILE A 61 -20.03 0.39 4.87
N LEU A 62 -19.37 -0.02 5.96
CA LEU A 62 -18.51 -1.20 5.96
C LEU A 62 -19.30 -2.50 5.82
N GLN A 63 -20.54 -2.52 6.30
CA GLN A 63 -21.46 -3.64 6.07
C GLN A 63 -21.85 -3.72 4.60
N ASP A 64 -22.24 -2.61 3.97
CA ASP A 64 -22.57 -2.52 2.54
C ASP A 64 -21.37 -2.94 1.66
N LEU A 65 -20.16 -2.52 2.03
CA LEU A 65 -18.93 -2.91 1.36
C LEU A 65 -18.72 -4.44 1.38
N LYS A 66 -19.06 -5.12 2.48
CA LYS A 66 -18.96 -6.58 2.61
C LYS A 66 -19.99 -7.34 1.76
N GLU A 67 -21.06 -6.68 1.30
CA GLU A 67 -22.04 -7.30 0.40
C GLU A 67 -21.52 -7.39 -1.04
N THR A 68 -20.64 -6.46 -1.43
CA THR A 68 -20.11 -6.36 -2.80
C THR A 68 -18.71 -6.94 -2.95
N SER A 69 -17.97 -7.05 -1.86
CA SER A 69 -16.59 -7.49 -1.85
C SER A 69 -16.25 -8.20 -0.56
N ASN A 70 -15.15 -8.96 -0.57
CA ASN A 70 -14.68 -9.65 0.61
C ASN A 70 -13.24 -9.27 0.99
N GLY A 71 -12.71 -8.23 0.35
CA GLY A 71 -11.45 -7.65 0.75
C GLY A 71 -11.41 -6.16 0.46
N VAL A 72 -10.63 -5.44 1.23
CA VAL A 72 -10.34 -4.03 0.95
C VAL A 72 -8.86 -3.74 1.13
N LYS A 73 -8.29 -2.99 0.18
CA LYS A 73 -7.06 -2.26 0.40
C LYS A 73 -7.42 -0.85 0.83
N HIS A 74 -6.91 -0.41 1.98
CA HIS A 74 -7.16 0.91 2.56
C HIS A 74 -5.84 1.62 2.82
N LEU A 75 -5.77 2.93 2.51
CA LEU A 75 -4.58 3.71 2.83
C LEU A 75 -4.81 4.59 4.07
N LEU A 76 -3.81 4.64 4.94
CA LEU A 76 -3.75 5.62 6.02
C LEU A 76 -3.83 7.05 5.45
N GLY A 77 -4.63 7.89 6.10
CA GLY A 77 -4.85 9.29 5.71
C GLY A 77 -5.93 9.49 4.64
N GLN A 78 -6.65 8.43 4.26
CA GLN A 78 -7.87 8.58 3.45
C GLN A 78 -9.05 9.04 4.29
N LEU A 79 -9.11 8.61 5.55
CA LEU A 79 -10.06 9.08 6.55
C LEU A 79 -9.28 9.69 7.74
N THR A 80 -10.00 10.09 8.80
CA THR A 80 -9.32 10.36 10.07
C THR A 80 -8.64 9.07 10.58
N LEU A 81 -7.52 9.18 11.30
CA LEU A 81 -6.83 7.98 11.81
C LEU A 81 -7.75 7.06 12.63
N LYS A 82 -8.66 7.63 13.43
CA LYS A 82 -9.64 6.85 14.18
C LYS A 82 -10.48 5.98 13.23
N GLN A 83 -11.00 6.57 12.16
CA GLN A 83 -11.79 5.86 11.16
C GLN A 83 -10.95 4.85 10.38
N ASP A 84 -9.70 5.16 10.01
CA ASP A 84 -8.80 4.19 9.36
C ASP A 84 -8.61 2.94 10.23
N LEU A 85 -8.45 3.12 11.53
CA LEU A 85 -8.32 2.01 12.49
C LEU A 85 -9.65 1.27 12.72
N GLU A 86 -10.79 1.95 12.64
CA GLU A 86 -12.12 1.32 12.65
C GLU A 86 -12.33 0.42 11.42
N VAL A 87 -11.98 0.90 10.22
CA VAL A 87 -11.96 0.08 8.99
C VAL A 87 -11.07 -1.14 9.21
N PHE A 88 -9.87 -0.94 9.73
CA PHE A 88 -8.93 -2.03 9.98
C PHE A 88 -9.43 -3.06 11.00
N ALA A 89 -10.10 -2.63 12.06
CA ALA A 89 -10.65 -3.50 13.10
C ALA A 89 -11.85 -4.33 12.61
N PHE A 90 -12.62 -3.81 11.66
CA PHE A 90 -13.86 -4.41 11.16
C PHE A 90 -13.68 -5.75 10.41
N PHE A 91 -12.52 -5.98 9.81
CA PHE A 91 -12.24 -7.20 9.06
C PHE A 91 -11.54 -8.24 9.93
N PRO A 92 -11.88 -9.55 9.82
CA PRO A 92 -11.25 -10.57 10.64
C PRO A 92 -9.78 -10.74 10.28
N THR A 93 -9.45 -10.98 9.00
CA THR A 93 -8.07 -11.14 8.54
C THR A 93 -7.45 -9.78 8.24
N LYS A 94 -6.31 -9.48 8.85
CA LYS A 94 -5.73 -8.13 8.80
C LYS A 94 -4.28 -8.18 8.34
N PHE A 95 -3.95 -7.31 7.40
CA PHE A 95 -2.58 -7.06 6.98
C PHE A 95 -2.26 -5.59 7.18
N PHE A 96 -1.13 -5.32 7.81
CA PHE A 96 -0.59 -3.96 7.90
C PHE A 96 0.73 -3.87 7.14
N MET A 97 0.72 -3.17 6.01
CA MET A 97 1.89 -3.04 5.14
C MET A 97 2.61 -1.72 5.36
N VAL A 98 3.92 -1.83 5.55
CA VAL A 98 4.83 -0.70 5.74
C VAL A 98 6.06 -0.81 4.84
N ARG A 99 6.74 0.31 4.65
CA ARG A 99 8.08 0.40 4.05
C ARG A 99 9.06 0.88 5.12
N ARG A 100 10.15 0.15 5.32
CA ARG A 100 11.22 0.55 6.27
C ARG A 100 11.89 1.83 5.81
N ASN A 101 12.15 1.99 4.52
CA ASN A 101 12.66 3.25 3.96
C ASN A 101 11.51 4.24 3.70
N GLN A 102 11.15 5.01 4.73
CA GLN A 102 10.09 6.02 4.66
C GLN A 102 10.47 7.19 3.75
N LEU A 103 11.73 7.62 3.73
CA LEU A 103 12.21 8.66 2.81
C LEU A 103 11.93 8.26 1.36
N GLN A 104 12.20 7.01 1.00
CA GLN A 104 11.94 6.48 -0.34
C GLN A 104 10.43 6.39 -0.66
N ALA A 105 9.58 6.10 0.33
CA ALA A 105 8.12 6.17 0.17
C ALA A 105 7.65 7.60 -0.10
N VAL A 106 8.10 8.56 0.71
CA VAL A 106 7.72 9.99 0.61
C VAL A 106 8.20 10.59 -0.71
N ALA A 107 9.49 10.42 -1.05
CA ALA A 107 10.01 10.86 -2.34
C ALA A 107 9.23 10.23 -3.49
N SER A 108 8.86 8.95 -3.37
CA SER A 108 8.03 8.30 -4.38
C SER A 108 6.62 8.89 -4.50
N SER A 109 6.02 9.38 -3.42
CA SER A 109 4.71 10.03 -3.44
C SER A 109 4.80 11.37 -4.13
N LEU A 110 5.76 12.21 -3.73
CA LEU A 110 5.95 13.55 -4.29
C LEU A 110 6.27 13.52 -5.78
N ILE A 111 7.10 12.56 -6.21
CA ILE A 111 7.36 12.33 -7.64
C ILE A 111 6.07 11.91 -8.37
N ALA A 112 5.26 11.02 -7.79
CA ALA A 112 4.01 10.58 -8.41
C ALA A 112 2.99 11.72 -8.52
N GLU A 113 2.96 12.64 -7.55
CA GLU A 113 2.16 13.86 -7.62
C GLU A 113 2.63 14.79 -8.74
N GLN A 114 3.95 15.01 -8.85
CA GLN A 114 4.52 15.86 -9.89
C GLN A 114 4.22 15.32 -11.30
N THR A 115 4.34 14.02 -11.48
CA THR A 115 4.22 13.35 -12.80
C THR A 115 2.80 12.88 -13.11
N LEU A 116 1.89 12.94 -12.12
CA LEU A 116 0.57 12.29 -12.13
C LEU A 116 0.63 10.78 -12.39
N GLN A 117 1.81 10.16 -12.22
CA GLN A 117 2.03 8.73 -12.45
C GLN A 117 2.01 7.94 -11.15
N TRP A 118 0.83 7.42 -10.80
CA TRP A 118 0.67 6.57 -9.63
C TRP A 118 0.95 5.09 -9.93
N HIS A 119 0.71 4.67 -11.18
CA HIS A 119 0.87 3.31 -11.70
C HIS A 119 1.53 3.32 -13.08
N ARG A 120 2.24 2.25 -13.45
CA ARG A 120 3.03 2.20 -14.70
C ARG A 120 2.21 1.86 -15.97
N ARG A 121 0.89 1.73 -15.87
CA ARG A 121 0.07 1.21 -16.98
C ARG A 121 -0.05 2.23 -18.12
N GLY A 122 0.75 2.05 -19.18
CA GLY A 122 0.69 2.85 -20.41
C GLY A 122 1.32 4.23 -20.32
N ALA A 123 1.94 4.59 -19.19
CA ALA A 123 2.63 5.86 -19.02
C ALA A 123 4.03 5.83 -19.68
N PRO A 124 4.52 6.95 -20.26
CA PRO A 124 5.91 7.06 -20.71
C PRO A 124 6.86 6.77 -19.54
N ARG A 125 8.08 6.30 -19.85
CA ARG A 125 9.02 5.97 -18.77
C ARG A 125 9.30 7.25 -18.01
N MET A 126 9.35 7.16 -16.68
CA MET A 126 9.71 8.28 -15.80
C MET A 126 11.03 8.96 -16.20
N GLN A 127 11.92 8.19 -16.82
CA GLN A 127 13.21 8.63 -17.37
C GLN A 127 13.06 9.69 -18.47
N ASP A 128 11.90 9.73 -19.13
CA ASP A 128 11.60 10.62 -20.25
C ASP A 128 10.96 11.93 -19.77
N GLN A 129 10.76 12.11 -18.45
CA GLN A 129 10.16 13.31 -17.85
C GLN A 129 11.17 14.05 -16.98
N PRO A 130 11.36 15.38 -17.17
CA PRO A 130 12.21 16.16 -16.29
C PRO A 130 11.55 16.28 -14.90
N LEU A 131 12.24 15.81 -13.87
CA LEU A 131 11.80 15.99 -12.48
C LEU A 131 12.21 17.38 -11.97
N GLU A 132 11.34 17.97 -11.16
CA GLU A 132 11.62 19.22 -10.47
C GLU A 132 12.23 18.91 -9.10
N PRO A 133 12.95 19.87 -8.48
CA PRO A 133 13.39 19.71 -7.10
C PRO A 133 12.19 19.42 -6.19
N LEU A 134 12.29 18.39 -5.34
CA LEU A 134 11.24 18.15 -4.34
C LEU A 134 11.31 19.19 -3.23
N ASP A 135 10.15 19.68 -2.78
CA ASP A 135 10.08 20.60 -1.65
C ASP A 135 10.48 19.90 -0.34
N LEU A 136 11.54 20.39 0.29
CA LEU A 136 12.10 19.83 1.51
C LEU A 136 11.15 19.95 2.71
N ASN A 137 10.32 21.00 2.76
CA ASN A 137 9.31 21.15 3.81
C ASN A 137 8.22 20.10 3.65
N ARG A 138 7.77 19.87 2.41
CA ARG A 138 6.80 18.80 2.11
C ARG A 138 7.36 17.41 2.45
N ILE A 139 8.65 17.16 2.19
CA ILE A 139 9.29 15.91 2.62
C ILE A 139 9.22 15.77 4.15
N ALA A 140 9.59 16.81 4.90
CA ALA A 140 9.54 16.79 6.36
C ALA A 140 8.12 16.56 6.89
N GLU A 141 7.12 17.26 6.35
CA GLU A 141 5.71 17.11 6.71
C GLU A 141 5.19 15.70 6.45
N TYR A 142 5.51 15.12 5.29
CA TYR A 142 5.09 13.76 4.94
C TYR A 142 5.76 12.72 5.84
N LEU A 143 7.06 12.89 6.13
CA LEU A 143 7.80 12.00 7.03
C LEU A 143 7.21 12.02 8.44
N ASP A 144 6.90 13.20 8.97
CA ASP A 144 6.29 13.35 10.29
C ASP A 144 4.87 12.76 10.34
N THR A 145 4.03 13.12 9.37
CA THR A 145 2.64 12.64 9.29
C THR A 145 2.58 11.12 9.13
N GLN A 146 3.37 10.56 8.19
CA GLN A 146 3.41 9.13 7.94
C GLN A 146 4.03 8.37 9.12
N GLY A 147 5.12 8.90 9.69
CA GLY A 147 5.78 8.33 10.87
C GLY A 147 4.83 8.25 12.06
N THR A 148 4.12 9.34 12.34
CA THR A 148 3.12 9.43 13.41
C THR A 148 1.96 8.45 13.19
N ALA A 149 1.39 8.41 11.98
CA ALA A 149 0.31 7.47 11.66
C ALA A 149 0.73 6.00 11.81
N ILE A 150 1.95 5.65 11.37
CA ILE A 150 2.51 4.30 11.54
C ILE A 150 2.74 3.98 13.03
N ALA A 151 3.30 4.93 13.79
CA ALA A 151 3.55 4.74 15.22
C ALA A 151 2.26 4.53 16.01
N GLN A 152 1.23 5.34 15.74
CA GLN A 152 -0.08 5.22 16.35
C GLN A 152 -0.79 3.92 15.93
N THR A 153 -0.66 3.50 14.67
CA THR A 153 -1.16 2.20 14.21
C THR A 153 -0.45 1.03 14.92
N ASN A 154 0.87 1.10 15.09
CA ASN A 154 1.61 0.10 15.86
C ASN A 154 1.16 0.04 17.33
N ALA A 155 0.92 1.21 17.96
CA ALA A 155 0.42 1.28 19.32
C ALA A 155 -0.98 0.66 19.43
N PHE A 156 -1.87 0.96 18.48
CA PHE A 156 -3.18 0.32 18.38
C PHE A 156 -3.06 -1.20 18.28
N LEU A 157 -2.20 -1.70 17.39
CA LEU A 157 -1.96 -3.14 17.21
C LEU A 157 -1.44 -3.82 18.48
N ALA A 158 -0.54 -3.17 19.21
CA ALA A 158 0.03 -3.69 20.45
C ALA A 158 -1.02 -3.79 21.58
N GLN A 159 -1.95 -2.83 21.65
CA GLN A 159 -3.00 -2.78 22.68
C GLN A 159 -4.13 -3.77 22.43
N HIS A 160 -4.42 -4.08 21.17
CA HIS A 160 -5.60 -4.86 20.81
C HIS A 160 -5.32 -6.36 20.72
N GLU A 161 -4.19 -6.84 21.28
CA GLU A 161 -3.68 -8.24 21.25
C GLU A 161 -4.43 -9.05 20.20
N THR A 162 -4.22 -8.72 18.93
CA THR A 162 -5.04 -9.30 17.87
C THR A 162 -4.65 -10.76 17.77
N GLY A 163 -5.30 -11.63 18.56
CA GLY A 163 -5.04 -13.06 18.63
C GLY A 163 -4.90 -13.59 17.21
N HIS A 164 -3.67 -13.83 16.80
CA HIS A 164 -3.28 -14.44 15.53
C HIS A 164 -3.81 -13.83 14.21
N GLN A 165 -4.37 -12.62 14.17
CA GLN A 165 -5.06 -12.14 12.95
C GLN A 165 -4.50 -10.90 12.25
N CYS A 166 -3.52 -10.19 12.83
CA CYS A 166 -2.79 -9.15 12.11
C CYS A 166 -1.40 -9.64 11.69
N ARG A 167 -1.13 -9.67 10.38
CA ARG A 167 0.22 -9.92 9.84
C ARG A 167 0.82 -8.62 9.32
N ARG A 168 1.99 -8.26 9.86
CA ARG A 168 2.79 -7.15 9.34
C ARG A 168 3.48 -7.58 8.05
N ILE A 169 3.38 -6.74 7.01
CA ILE A 169 4.08 -6.91 5.75
C ILE A 169 5.08 -5.76 5.63
N VAL A 170 6.33 -6.07 5.32
CA VAL A 170 7.37 -5.06 5.13
C VAL A 170 7.80 -5.08 3.66
N TYR A 171 7.72 -3.93 3.00
CA TYR A 171 8.02 -3.79 1.58
C TYR A 171 9.37 -4.41 1.21
N GLU A 172 10.42 -4.09 1.96
CA GLU A 172 11.78 -4.54 1.68
C GLU A 172 11.95 -6.07 1.85
N ASP A 173 11.10 -6.72 2.63
CA ASP A 173 11.14 -8.18 2.81
C ASP A 173 10.51 -8.90 1.59
N LEU A 174 9.71 -8.20 0.79
CA LEU A 174 9.10 -8.74 -0.44
C LEU A 174 9.69 -8.17 -1.73
N PHE A 175 10.18 -6.93 -1.72
CA PHE A 175 10.54 -6.19 -2.93
C PHE A 175 11.94 -5.56 -2.86
N GLY A 176 12.69 -5.85 -1.79
CA GLY A 176 14.09 -5.47 -1.65
C GLY A 176 14.97 -6.17 -2.70
N GLU A 177 16.11 -5.53 -3.00
CA GLU A 177 17.06 -6.01 -4.03
C GLU A 177 17.64 -7.38 -3.69
N ASN A 178 17.81 -7.66 -2.40
CA ASN A 178 18.36 -8.93 -1.90
C ASN A 178 17.32 -10.05 -1.76
N VAL A 179 16.07 -9.84 -2.20
CA VAL A 179 14.99 -10.83 -2.10
C VAL A 179 14.80 -11.51 -3.45
N SER A 180 15.18 -12.78 -3.54
CA SER A 180 15.03 -13.60 -4.76
C SER A 180 13.55 -13.84 -5.10
N ILE A 181 13.24 -14.02 -6.38
CA ILE A 181 11.86 -14.28 -6.84
C ILE A 181 11.19 -15.45 -6.11
N SER A 182 11.94 -16.52 -5.82
CA SER A 182 11.43 -17.68 -5.08
C SER A 182 11.02 -17.31 -3.65
N GLN A 183 11.81 -16.49 -2.95
CA GLN A 183 11.44 -16.00 -1.61
C GLN A 183 10.22 -15.06 -1.67
N ARG A 184 10.16 -14.17 -2.67
CA ARG A 184 8.98 -13.30 -2.88
C ARG A 184 7.73 -14.12 -3.05
N LEU A 185 7.80 -15.16 -3.89
CA LEU A 185 6.70 -16.06 -4.17
C LEU A 185 6.28 -16.82 -2.92
N GLU A 186 7.23 -17.39 -2.17
CA GLU A 186 6.95 -18.11 -0.93
C GLU A 186 6.20 -17.24 0.09
N ILE A 187 6.76 -16.07 0.43
CA ILE A 187 6.15 -15.11 1.37
C ILE A 187 4.75 -14.73 0.90
N THR A 188 4.59 -14.44 -0.38
CA THR A 188 3.31 -14.03 -0.97
C THR A 188 2.27 -15.16 -0.89
N LEU A 189 2.65 -16.39 -1.25
CA LEU A 189 1.73 -17.52 -1.17
C LEU A 189 1.34 -17.83 0.28
N GLU A 190 2.22 -17.65 1.26
CA GLU A 190 1.84 -17.75 2.67
C GLU A 190 0.80 -16.69 3.08
N LEU A 191 0.94 -15.44 2.61
CA LEU A 191 -0.05 -14.39 2.85
C LEU A 191 -1.41 -14.82 2.30
N VAL A 192 -1.45 -15.33 1.06
CA VAL A 192 -2.69 -15.80 0.43
C VAL A 192 -3.27 -17.00 1.21
N ARG A 193 -2.43 -17.99 1.56
CA ARG A 193 -2.88 -19.18 2.30
C ARG A 193 -3.49 -18.83 3.65
N SER A 194 -2.97 -17.79 4.31
CA SER A 194 -3.51 -17.31 5.59
C SER A 194 -4.95 -16.78 5.48
N VAL A 195 -5.41 -16.46 4.26
CA VAL A 195 -6.75 -15.95 3.96
C VAL A 195 -7.66 -17.06 3.42
N VAL A 196 -7.20 -17.82 2.42
CA VAL A 196 -8.06 -18.74 1.66
C VAL A 196 -7.85 -20.22 2.00
N GLY A 197 -6.82 -20.55 2.79
CA GLY A 197 -6.39 -21.92 3.11
C GLY A 197 -5.22 -22.42 2.24
N ASN A 198 -4.79 -23.66 2.48
CA ASN A 198 -3.57 -24.21 1.86
C ASN A 198 -3.73 -24.62 0.38
N ASP A 199 -4.96 -24.80 -0.10
CA ASP A 199 -5.26 -25.33 -1.43
C ASP A 199 -5.17 -24.23 -2.49
N LEU A 200 -3.97 -23.98 -2.99
CA LEU A 200 -3.73 -23.07 -4.11
C LEU A 200 -3.49 -23.85 -5.40
N SER A 201 -4.27 -23.57 -6.45
CA SER A 201 -4.07 -24.20 -7.76
C SER A 201 -2.75 -23.77 -8.42
N ASN A 202 -2.14 -24.64 -9.21
CA ASN A 202 -0.94 -24.32 -9.99
C ASN A 202 -1.15 -23.11 -10.91
N ALA A 203 -2.31 -23.02 -11.58
CA ALA A 203 -2.66 -21.90 -12.43
C ALA A 203 -2.70 -20.55 -11.67
N TYR A 204 -3.11 -20.55 -10.40
CA TYR A 204 -3.04 -19.35 -9.55
C TYR A 204 -1.58 -19.02 -9.21
N ILE A 205 -0.80 -20.02 -8.78
CA ILE A 205 0.62 -19.84 -8.44
C ILE A 205 1.41 -19.25 -9.61
N GLU A 206 1.17 -19.74 -10.84
CA GLU A 206 1.78 -19.21 -12.07
C GLU A 206 1.41 -17.74 -12.31
N LYS A 207 0.15 -17.36 -12.11
CA LYS A 207 -0.28 -15.95 -12.21
C LYS A 207 0.40 -15.06 -11.17
N VAL A 208 0.54 -15.55 -9.93
CA VAL A 208 1.25 -14.82 -8.87
C VAL A 208 2.72 -14.66 -9.22
N ALA A 209 3.39 -15.73 -9.65
CA ALA A 209 4.78 -15.70 -10.09
C ALA A 209 4.97 -14.67 -11.20
N ALA A 210 4.10 -14.66 -12.23
CA ALA A 210 4.14 -13.69 -13.31
C ALA A 210 3.94 -12.23 -12.84
N LYS A 211 3.17 -12.00 -11.76
CA LYS A 211 3.04 -10.65 -11.16
C LYS A 211 4.25 -10.21 -10.36
N LEU A 212 4.93 -11.15 -9.69
CA LEU A 212 6.13 -10.87 -8.90
C LEU A 212 7.39 -10.73 -9.74
N ASP A 213 7.45 -11.43 -10.88
CA ASP A 213 8.58 -11.43 -11.82
C ASP A 213 8.70 -10.11 -12.60
N HIS A 214 7.62 -9.33 -12.65
CA HIS A 214 7.63 -8.03 -13.31
C HIS A 214 8.17 -6.90 -12.41
N ASP A 215 9.49 -6.76 -12.37
CA ASP A 215 10.17 -5.49 -12.00
C ASP A 215 9.68 -4.30 -12.85
N SER A 216 8.98 -4.57 -13.97
CA SER A 216 8.32 -3.57 -14.81
C SER A 216 7.07 -2.91 -14.21
N ASN A 217 6.64 -3.26 -12.99
CA ASN A 217 5.51 -2.58 -12.33
C ASN A 217 5.96 -1.46 -11.39
N LYS A 218 7.25 -1.37 -11.08
CA LYS A 218 7.80 -0.22 -10.34
C LYS A 218 7.70 1.02 -11.22
N VAL A 219 6.95 2.02 -10.74
CA VAL A 219 6.91 3.36 -11.32
C VAL A 219 8.25 4.06 -11.06
N ASN A 220 8.72 3.98 -9.81
CA ASN A 220 9.97 4.58 -9.38
C ASN A 220 11.00 3.50 -9.08
N SER A 221 12.19 3.76 -9.59
CA SER A 221 13.40 2.94 -9.44
C SER A 221 14.49 3.78 -8.80
N THR A 222 15.57 3.15 -8.38
CA THR A 222 16.82 3.81 -7.98
C THR A 222 17.24 4.85 -9.04
N GLU A 223 17.16 4.48 -10.32
CA GLU A 223 17.41 5.39 -11.45
C GLU A 223 16.50 6.62 -11.47
N THR A 224 15.25 6.50 -11.00
CA THR A 224 14.31 7.62 -10.93
C THR A 224 14.75 8.66 -9.91
N TYR A 225 15.21 8.25 -8.73
CA TYR A 225 15.62 9.19 -7.69
C TYR A 225 16.87 9.98 -8.08
N ARG A 226 17.77 9.37 -8.87
CA ARG A 226 18.95 10.04 -9.47
C ARG A 226 18.60 11.21 -10.38
N LEU A 227 17.37 11.28 -10.89
CA LEU A 227 16.89 12.38 -11.73
C LEU A 227 16.47 13.61 -10.92
N LEU A 228 16.35 13.50 -9.59
CA LEU A 228 15.97 14.62 -8.73
C LEU A 228 17.10 15.67 -8.68
N PRO A 229 16.85 16.93 -9.09
CA PRO A 229 17.90 17.95 -9.12
C PRO A 229 18.51 18.27 -7.74
N ASN A 230 17.75 18.08 -6.66
CA ASN A 230 18.17 18.33 -5.28
C ASN A 230 18.41 17.04 -4.46
N LEU A 231 18.69 15.91 -5.11
CA LEU A 231 18.93 14.61 -4.45
C LEU A 231 19.97 14.69 -3.31
N ALA A 232 21.11 15.35 -3.56
CA ALA A 232 22.17 15.48 -2.57
C ALA A 232 21.69 16.20 -1.29
N GLU A 233 20.86 17.23 -1.46
CA GLU A 233 20.32 18.01 -0.34
C GLU A 233 19.27 17.21 0.43
N ILE A 234 18.42 16.45 -0.27
CA ILE A 234 17.46 15.52 0.35
C ILE A 234 18.20 14.49 1.21
N ASN A 235 19.24 13.85 0.66
CA ASN A 235 20.01 12.85 1.38
C ASN A 235 20.77 13.43 2.57
N ARG A 236 21.30 14.65 2.44
CA ARG A 236 21.98 15.36 3.53
C ARG A 236 21.04 15.62 4.70
N LEU A 237 19.79 15.99 4.44
CA LEU A 237 18.82 16.37 5.48
C LEU A 237 18.07 15.16 6.06
N PHE A 238 17.69 14.19 5.23
CA PHE A 238 16.76 13.13 5.61
C PHE A 238 17.32 11.70 5.50
N GLY A 239 18.47 11.52 4.83
CA GLY A 239 19.07 10.21 4.55
C GLY A 239 19.88 9.59 5.70
N ALA A 240 19.99 10.26 6.85
CA ALA A 240 20.84 9.84 7.97
C ALA A 240 20.20 8.78 8.90
N GLY A 241 19.34 7.90 8.38
CA GLY A 241 18.89 6.68 9.07
C GLY A 241 17.58 6.78 9.85
N GLN A 242 17.19 7.96 10.37
CA GLN A 242 15.92 8.09 11.12
C GLN A 242 14.70 7.68 10.28
N PHE A 243 14.71 8.03 8.98
CA PHE A 243 13.60 7.80 8.06
C PHE A 243 13.92 6.70 7.02
N GLY A 244 15.01 5.96 7.21
CA GLY A 244 15.52 4.98 6.26
C GLY A 244 16.89 5.34 5.70
N ALA A 245 17.31 4.55 4.70
CA ALA A 245 18.55 4.76 3.98
C ALA A 245 18.44 5.97 3.02
N PRO A 246 19.57 6.56 2.61
CA PRO A 246 19.60 7.55 1.54
C PRO A 246 18.89 7.07 0.27
N LEU A 247 18.37 8.01 -0.51
CA LEU A 247 17.90 7.76 -1.86
C LEU A 247 19.11 7.47 -2.75
N GLU A 248 19.08 6.33 -3.43
CA GLU A 248 20.13 5.89 -4.36
C GLU A 248 19.72 6.02 -5.82
#